data_AF-A0A117M8W1-F1
#
_entry.id   AF-A0A117M8W1-F1
#
_cell.length_a   1.000
_cell.length_b   1.000
_cell.length_c   1.000
_cell.angle_alpha   90.00
_cell.angle_beta   90.00
_cell.angle_gamma   90.00
#
_symmetry.space_group_name_H-M   'P 1'
#
loop_
_entity.id
_entity.type
_entity.pdbx_description
1 polymer ?
#
loop_
_entity_poly.entity_id
_entity_poly.type
_entity_poly.pdbx_seq_one_letter_code
_entity_poly.pdbx_strand_id
1 'polypeptide(L)'
;MKFRLFFLALFLSIALFSTTSCIFKSNQPPVIEKESSGPSGNTLDDCITFDWIGYDDDGYVSLYQYRTDGGEWVDHDTKTSYTWCSYKEGDHTFEIRAKDDKGLPSEPIIWSFTFLLFEPYLGDFVFVSGGSFTMGDTWGDGFNMEKPTHQVELTYDFFVGKYPVTFNEYNEFCVDKGAVIPSDEGWGMGSRPVINVPWWMAIEYCNWLSEKDGLPPAYIGRYEVNEGQLLDSEGKLTTDITEVLGYRLLTETEWEYVARGGKHNSEYKWSGSDDPSLVAWYDYNSNEKTQPVGRLEPNALGIYDMSGNVLEWCTDFYSEYTASHKTNPYVSSGTHRICRGGCWVFPEKNIRVSYRHPAIPIDFGSIAGFRIVRIAQ
;
A
#
# COMPACT_ATOMS: atom_id res chain seq x y z
N MET A 1 100.30 16.18 47.62
CA MET A 1 99.02 16.91 47.55
C MET A 1 97.98 15.97 46.96
N LYS A 2 96.97 15.58 47.77
CA LYS A 2 95.64 14.96 47.47
C LYS A 2 95.55 13.87 46.37
N PHE A 3 95.39 12.58 46.69
CA PHE A 3 94.19 11.82 47.16
C PHE A 3 93.41 11.09 46.03
N ARG A 4 93.38 9.74 46.16
CA ARG A 4 92.23 8.80 45.94
C ARG A 4 91.71 8.57 44.50
N LEU A 5 91.18 7.42 44.08
CA LEU A 5 90.88 6.11 44.70
C LEU A 5 90.71 5.04 43.59
N PHE A 6 90.88 3.78 43.98
CA PHE A 6 90.60 2.51 43.29
C PHE A 6 89.18 2.36 42.68
N PHE A 7 89.01 1.57 41.60
CA PHE A 7 88.54 0.17 41.66
C PHE A 7 88.47 -0.53 40.28
N LEU A 8 88.71 -1.84 40.31
CA LEU A 8 88.83 -2.83 39.24
C LEU A 8 87.44 -3.37 38.82
N ALA A 9 87.21 -3.68 37.54
CA ALA A 9 86.07 -4.51 37.11
C ALA A 9 86.45 -5.45 35.96
N LEU A 10 86.17 -6.74 36.19
CA LEU A 10 86.42 -7.92 35.36
C LEU A 10 85.34 -8.03 34.26
N PHE A 11 85.71 -8.23 33.00
CA PHE A 11 84.76 -8.55 31.92
C PHE A 11 84.47 -10.05 31.89
N LEU A 12 83.22 -10.45 32.13
CA LEU A 12 82.72 -11.81 31.89
C LEU A 12 81.69 -11.73 30.75
N SER A 13 82.04 -12.25 29.57
CA SER A 13 81.14 -12.35 28.42
C SER A 13 80.23 -13.57 28.58
N ILE A 14 78.93 -13.34 28.79
CA ILE A 14 77.89 -14.37 28.83
C ILE A 14 77.36 -14.58 27.40
N ALA A 15 77.34 -15.84 26.97
CA ALA A 15 76.79 -16.28 25.69
C ALA A 15 75.27 -16.08 25.64
N LEU A 16 74.78 -15.49 24.55
CA LEU A 16 73.35 -15.39 24.24
C LEU A 16 72.78 -16.77 23.89
N PHE A 17 71.88 -17.29 24.72
CA PHE A 17 70.90 -18.28 24.30
C PHE A 17 69.66 -17.55 23.78
N SER A 18 69.40 -17.69 22.48
CA SER A 18 68.12 -17.32 21.86
C SER A 18 67.07 -18.32 22.31
N THR A 19 66.21 -17.92 23.25
CA THR A 19 64.95 -18.61 23.49
C THR A 19 63.95 -18.09 22.47
N THR A 20 63.55 -18.94 21.52
CA THR A 20 62.33 -18.75 20.74
C THR A 20 61.14 -18.76 21.71
N SER A 21 60.77 -17.58 22.19
CA SER A 21 59.49 -17.39 22.86
C SER A 21 58.40 -17.69 21.83
N CYS A 22 57.69 -18.80 21.99
CA CYS A 22 56.37 -18.97 21.39
C CYS A 22 55.53 -17.77 21.82
N ILE A 23 55.26 -16.86 20.88
CA ILE A 23 54.27 -15.82 21.06
C ILE A 23 52.93 -16.55 21.02
N PHE A 24 52.37 -16.87 22.18
CA PHE A 24 50.94 -17.20 22.26
C PHE A 24 50.19 -15.95 21.80
N LYS A 25 49.62 -15.97 20.59
CA LYS A 25 48.65 -14.95 20.18
C LYS A 25 47.53 -14.97 21.23
N SER A 26 47.20 -13.80 21.78
CA SER A 26 46.07 -13.68 22.70
C SER A 26 44.77 -13.82 21.92
N ASN A 27 43.84 -14.60 22.45
CA ASN A 27 42.51 -14.81 21.88
C ASN A 27 41.82 -13.49 21.53
N GLN A 28 41.40 -13.31 20.28
CA GLN A 28 40.60 -12.16 19.86
C GLN A 28 39.12 -12.57 19.74
N PRO A 29 38.18 -11.64 19.96
CA PRO A 29 36.78 -11.94 19.70
C PRO A 29 36.55 -12.10 18.19
N PRO A 30 35.60 -12.96 17.79
CA PRO A 30 35.22 -13.09 16.38
C PRO A 30 34.59 -11.79 15.87
N VAL A 31 34.61 -11.60 14.55
CA VAL A 31 33.94 -10.49 13.85
C VAL A 31 32.67 -11.00 13.18
N ILE A 32 31.63 -10.18 13.19
CA ILE A 32 30.34 -10.48 12.55
C ILE A 32 29.89 -9.27 11.71
N GLU A 33 29.35 -9.55 10.52
CA GLU A 33 28.90 -8.54 9.56
C GLU A 33 27.51 -8.89 9.02
N LYS A 34 26.72 -7.86 8.69
CA LYS A 34 25.42 -8.03 8.03
C LYS A 34 25.63 -8.44 6.58
N GLU A 35 24.89 -9.44 6.13
CA GLU A 35 24.73 -9.69 4.70
C GLU A 35 23.62 -8.78 4.13
N SER A 36 23.48 -8.79 2.80
CA SER A 36 22.57 -7.90 2.06
C SER A 36 21.06 -8.02 2.37
N SER A 37 20.67 -8.91 3.27
CA SER A 37 19.29 -9.16 3.70
C SER A 37 18.98 -8.61 5.09
N GLY A 38 17.69 -8.37 5.33
CA GLY A 38 17.15 -7.82 6.56
C GLY A 38 16.44 -6.48 6.35
N PRO A 39 15.58 -6.08 7.29
CA PRO A 39 14.71 -4.92 7.12
C PRO A 39 15.49 -3.63 7.38
N SER A 40 15.06 -2.56 6.73
CA SER A 40 15.46 -1.20 7.06
C SER A 40 14.23 -0.31 7.14
N GLY A 41 13.96 0.26 8.31
CA GLY A 41 12.80 1.12 8.53
C GLY A 41 11.51 0.32 8.77
N ASN A 42 10.40 0.81 8.22
CA ASN A 42 9.08 0.22 8.44
C ASN A 42 8.91 -1.06 7.61
N THR A 43 8.18 -2.04 8.15
CA THR A 43 7.85 -3.28 7.45
C THR A 43 6.42 -3.74 7.76
N LEU A 44 5.80 -4.37 6.77
CA LEU A 44 4.50 -5.05 6.87
C LEU A 44 4.65 -6.57 6.88
N ASP A 45 5.85 -7.08 6.62
CA ASP A 45 6.11 -8.51 6.66
C ASP A 45 6.03 -8.97 8.12
N ASP A 46 5.22 -9.98 8.38
CA ASP A 46 5.05 -10.61 9.70
C ASP A 46 6.08 -11.73 9.96
N CYS A 47 6.96 -11.95 8.99
CA CYS A 47 8.09 -12.86 9.00
C CYS A 47 9.29 -12.25 8.26
N ILE A 48 10.43 -12.10 8.94
CA ILE A 48 11.65 -11.52 8.37
C ILE A 48 12.82 -12.46 8.57
N THR A 49 13.61 -12.66 7.52
CA THR A 49 14.89 -13.38 7.56
C THR A 49 16.05 -12.40 7.69
N PHE A 50 16.93 -12.68 8.65
CA PHE A 50 18.18 -11.98 8.89
C PHE A 50 19.33 -12.90 8.52
N ASP A 51 20.24 -12.46 7.65
CA ASP A 51 21.45 -13.20 7.31
C ASP A 51 22.70 -12.43 7.73
N TRP A 52 23.74 -13.16 8.11
CA TRP A 52 25.01 -12.61 8.54
C TRP A 52 26.17 -13.53 8.16
N ILE A 53 27.39 -13.00 8.22
CA ILE A 53 28.61 -13.78 8.17
C ILE A 53 29.45 -13.49 9.40
N GLY A 54 30.23 -14.47 9.83
CA GLY A 54 31.16 -14.30 10.93
C GLY A 54 32.44 -15.10 10.70
N TYR A 55 33.55 -14.53 11.13
CA TYR A 55 34.87 -15.12 11.01
C TYR A 55 35.72 -14.78 12.23
N ASP A 56 36.74 -15.59 12.46
CA ASP A 56 37.66 -15.45 13.58
C ASP A 56 39.10 -15.61 13.05
N ASP A 57 39.97 -14.66 13.37
CA ASP A 57 41.33 -14.57 12.84
C ASP A 57 42.31 -15.51 13.58
N ASP A 58 41.96 -15.94 14.80
CA ASP A 58 42.80 -16.81 15.62
C ASP A 58 42.11 -18.10 16.10
N GLY A 59 40.98 -18.43 15.47
CA GLY A 59 40.18 -19.60 15.78
C GLY A 59 39.08 -19.85 14.75
N TYR A 60 37.88 -20.18 15.23
CA TYR A 60 36.68 -20.33 14.42
C TYR A 60 35.44 -19.96 15.23
N VAL A 61 34.39 -19.51 14.55
CA VAL A 61 33.09 -19.26 15.19
C VAL A 61 32.48 -20.60 15.62
N SER A 62 32.34 -20.80 16.92
CA SER A 62 31.80 -22.02 17.51
C SER A 62 30.28 -21.96 17.70
N LEU A 63 29.73 -20.76 17.87
CA LEU A 63 28.30 -20.55 18.17
C LEU A 63 27.86 -19.13 17.81
N TYR A 64 26.67 -19.00 17.23
CA TYR A 64 25.91 -17.76 17.17
C TYR A 64 24.87 -17.70 18.28
N GLN A 65 24.63 -16.50 18.81
CA GLN A 65 23.53 -16.26 19.73
C GLN A 65 22.74 -15.04 19.26
N TYR A 66 21.40 -15.12 19.24
CA TYR A 66 20.53 -13.99 18.93
C TYR A 66 19.71 -13.58 20.14
N ARG A 67 19.15 -12.37 20.08
CA ARG A 67 18.06 -11.94 20.95
C ARG A 67 17.16 -10.96 20.20
N THR A 68 15.92 -10.89 20.65
CA THR A 68 14.89 -9.98 20.13
C THR A 68 14.50 -8.99 21.22
N ASP A 69 14.34 -7.71 20.87
CA ASP A 69 13.82 -6.64 21.74
C ASP A 69 14.54 -6.54 23.09
N GLY A 70 15.87 -6.67 23.06
CA GLY A 70 16.71 -6.61 24.25
C GLY A 70 16.54 -7.78 25.23
N GLY A 71 15.89 -8.88 24.82
CA GLY A 71 15.68 -10.07 25.62
C GLY A 71 16.95 -10.88 25.93
N GLU A 72 16.76 -12.09 26.46
CA GLU A 72 17.86 -13.00 26.76
C GLU A 72 18.51 -13.57 25.48
N TRP A 73 19.81 -13.83 25.55
CA TRP A 73 20.54 -14.46 24.46
C TRP A 73 20.16 -15.93 24.29
N VAL A 74 19.79 -16.31 23.07
CA VAL A 74 19.40 -17.67 22.67
C VAL A 74 20.47 -18.26 21.74
N ASP A 75 20.90 -19.48 22.03
CA ASP A 75 21.86 -20.22 21.20
C ASP A 75 21.25 -20.59 19.84
N HIS A 76 21.98 -20.31 18.77
CA HIS A 76 21.57 -20.54 17.38
C HIS A 76 22.68 -21.18 16.56
N ASP A 77 23.25 -22.25 17.13
CA ASP A 77 24.22 -23.13 16.50
C ASP A 77 25.27 -22.39 15.62
N THR A 78 25.51 -22.83 14.39
CA THR A 78 26.47 -22.21 13.46
C THR A 78 25.81 -21.72 12.17
N LYS A 79 24.48 -21.78 12.09
CA LYS A 79 23.71 -21.22 10.98
C LYS A 79 23.89 -19.71 10.92
N THR A 80 23.94 -19.23 9.69
CA THR A 80 24.18 -17.83 9.33
C THR A 80 22.90 -17.07 9.01
N SER A 81 21.74 -17.65 9.35
CA SER A 81 20.45 -17.04 9.10
C SER A 81 19.42 -17.41 10.16
N TYR A 82 18.48 -16.51 10.42
CA TYR A 82 17.35 -16.73 11.30
C TYR A 82 16.10 -16.04 10.75
N THR A 83 14.96 -16.72 10.79
CA THR A 83 13.66 -16.13 10.46
C THR A 83 12.87 -15.92 11.74
N TRP A 84 12.57 -14.66 12.03
CA TRP A 84 11.68 -14.29 13.12
C TRP A 84 10.29 -14.00 12.55
N CYS A 85 9.25 -14.58 13.15
CA CYS A 85 7.87 -14.33 12.80
C CYS A 85 7.05 -13.91 14.03
N SER A 86 5.88 -13.33 13.79
CA SER A 86 4.84 -13.10 14.80
C SER A 86 5.25 -12.18 15.96
N TYR A 87 6.06 -11.15 15.68
CA TYR A 87 6.27 -10.01 16.57
C TYR A 87 5.01 -9.12 16.62
N LYS A 88 4.89 -8.30 17.69
CA LYS A 88 3.75 -7.39 17.90
C LYS A 88 3.99 -6.07 17.21
N GLU A 89 2.99 -5.24 16.96
CA GLU A 89 3.25 -3.88 16.44
C GLU A 89 4.24 -3.08 17.29
N GLY A 90 5.05 -2.28 16.61
CA GLY A 90 5.94 -1.30 17.19
C GLY A 90 7.37 -1.44 16.69
N ASP A 91 8.27 -0.78 17.41
CA ASP A 91 9.70 -0.83 17.14
C ASP A 91 10.31 -2.13 17.66
N HIS A 92 11.12 -2.76 16.82
CA HIS A 92 11.82 -4.00 17.12
C HIS A 92 13.31 -3.90 16.89
N THR A 93 14.01 -4.74 17.63
CA THR A 93 15.44 -4.98 17.44
C THR A 93 15.73 -6.46 17.37
N PHE A 94 16.49 -6.86 16.35
CA PHE A 94 17.11 -8.18 16.27
C PHE A 94 18.62 -8.00 16.41
N GLU A 95 19.19 -8.63 17.44
CA GLU A 95 20.63 -8.59 17.70
C GLU A 95 21.23 -9.98 17.57
N ILE A 96 22.41 -10.07 16.97
CA ILE A 96 23.16 -11.32 16.83
C ILE A 96 24.63 -11.08 17.19
N ARG A 97 25.24 -12.06 17.87
CA ARG A 97 26.69 -12.09 18.16
C ARG A 97 27.27 -13.49 17.93
N ALA A 98 28.57 -13.54 17.68
CA ALA A 98 29.34 -14.78 17.58
C ALA A 98 30.09 -15.09 18.89
N LYS A 99 30.41 -16.36 19.12
CA LYS A 99 31.39 -16.83 20.11
C LYS A 99 32.43 -17.70 19.40
N ASP A 100 33.70 -17.54 19.77
CA ASP A 100 34.80 -18.36 19.24
C ASP A 100 34.91 -19.73 19.93
N ASP A 101 35.90 -20.51 19.54
CA ASP A 101 36.23 -21.83 20.09
C ASP A 101 36.70 -21.80 21.56
N LYS A 102 37.02 -20.61 22.09
CA LYS A 102 37.43 -20.38 23.49
C LYS A 102 36.33 -19.71 24.33
N GLY A 103 35.16 -19.46 23.74
CA GLY A 103 33.97 -18.90 24.38
C GLY A 103 33.93 -17.37 24.47
N LEU A 104 34.85 -16.65 23.83
CA LEU A 104 34.85 -15.18 23.83
C LEU A 104 33.83 -14.64 22.82
N PRO A 105 32.93 -13.72 23.22
CA PRO A 105 31.90 -13.19 22.34
C PRO A 105 32.37 -11.99 21.50
N SER A 106 31.78 -11.82 20.32
CA SER A 106 31.89 -10.59 19.52
C SER A 106 31.03 -9.46 20.11
N GLU A 107 31.29 -8.23 19.64
CA GLU A 107 30.27 -7.18 19.67
C GLU A 107 29.08 -7.59 18.79
N PRO A 108 27.83 -7.27 19.19
CA PRO A 108 26.66 -7.63 18.41
C PRO A 108 26.44 -6.68 17.23
N ILE A 109 25.85 -7.20 16.15
CA ILE A 109 25.23 -6.39 15.11
C ILE A 109 23.72 -6.35 15.33
N ILE A 110 23.10 -5.23 14.94
CA ILE A 110 21.72 -4.90 15.29
C ILE A 110 20.94 -4.51 14.03
N TRP A 111 19.81 -5.16 13.77
CA TRP A 111 18.77 -4.62 12.89
C TRP A 111 17.71 -3.94 13.74
N SER A 112 17.26 -2.76 13.27
CA SER A 112 16.16 -2.02 13.86
C SER A 112 15.10 -1.79 12.79
N PHE A 113 13.86 -2.12 13.12
CA PHE A 113 12.73 -1.98 12.21
C PHE A 113 11.46 -1.67 12.99
N THR A 114 10.47 -1.10 12.34
CA THR A 114 9.15 -0.86 12.92
C THR A 114 8.17 -1.78 12.22
N PHE A 115 7.62 -2.76 12.95
CA PHE A 115 6.51 -3.56 12.45
C PHE A 115 5.22 -2.79 12.69
N LEU A 116 4.45 -2.58 11.63
CA LEU A 116 3.15 -1.94 11.73
C LEU A 116 2.09 -3.04 11.68
N LEU A 117 1.36 -3.25 12.79
CA LEU A 117 0.11 -4.02 12.71
C LEU A 117 -0.91 -3.08 12.10
N PHE A 118 -0.94 -3.01 10.77
CA PHE A 118 -2.05 -2.48 10.01
C PHE A 118 -2.76 -1.31 10.73
N GLU A 119 -2.20 -0.10 10.66
CA GLU A 119 -2.93 1.13 11.05
C GLU A 119 -4.35 1.04 10.49
N PRO A 120 -5.39 1.42 11.24
CA PRO A 120 -6.78 1.18 10.88
C PRO A 120 -7.06 1.85 9.54
N TYR A 121 -6.98 1.05 8.48
CA TYR A 121 -7.64 1.18 7.20
C TYR A 121 -7.94 2.59 6.70
N LEU A 122 -6.96 3.49 6.69
CA LEU A 122 -6.71 4.13 5.40
C LEU A 122 -5.99 3.06 4.58
N GLY A 123 -6.69 2.46 3.61
CA GLY A 123 -6.00 1.88 2.45
C GLY A 123 -4.96 2.89 1.92
N ASP A 124 -4.10 2.54 0.97
CA ASP A 124 -3.25 3.56 0.35
C ASP A 124 -4.18 4.69 -0.18
N PHE A 125 -4.35 5.80 0.53
CA PHE A 125 -5.27 6.88 0.17
C PHE A 125 -4.43 8.05 -0.30
N VAL A 126 -4.88 8.70 -1.37
CA VAL A 126 -4.24 9.85 -1.96
C VAL A 126 -5.08 11.07 -1.63
N PHE A 127 -4.44 12.09 -1.06
CA PHE A 127 -5.05 13.41 -0.87
C PHE A 127 -5.22 14.10 -2.22
N VAL A 128 -6.43 14.57 -2.50
CA VAL A 128 -6.79 15.25 -3.73
C VAL A 128 -7.37 16.62 -3.37
N SER A 129 -6.70 17.68 -3.80
CA SER A 129 -7.22 19.04 -3.66
C SER A 129 -8.38 19.27 -4.63
N GLY A 130 -9.43 19.93 -4.14
CA GLY A 130 -10.51 20.46 -4.95
C GLY A 130 -9.99 21.42 -6.03
N GLY A 131 -10.82 21.64 -7.05
CA GLY A 131 -10.44 22.44 -8.21
C GLY A 131 -11.48 22.41 -9.31
N SER A 132 -11.15 23.04 -10.43
CA SER A 132 -12.01 23.10 -11.61
C SER A 132 -11.42 22.35 -12.79
N PHE A 133 -12.28 21.68 -13.55
CA PHE A 133 -11.91 20.97 -14.76
C PHE A 133 -13.03 20.95 -15.80
N THR A 134 -12.68 20.56 -17.02
CA THR A 134 -13.66 20.30 -18.08
C THR A 134 -14.05 18.82 -18.04
N MET A 135 -15.31 18.53 -17.71
CA MET A 135 -15.87 17.18 -17.68
C MET A 135 -16.47 16.81 -19.04
N GLY A 136 -16.29 15.55 -19.44
CA GLY A 136 -16.78 15.00 -20.71
C GLY A 136 -15.72 14.86 -21.81
N ASP A 137 -16.14 14.46 -23.00
CA ASP A 137 -15.26 14.16 -24.13
C ASP A 137 -14.66 15.44 -24.77
N THR A 138 -13.37 15.67 -24.54
CA THR A 138 -12.60 16.80 -25.10
C THR A 138 -11.87 16.47 -26.41
N TRP A 139 -11.92 15.22 -26.88
CA TRP A 139 -11.24 14.76 -28.10
C TRP A 139 -12.19 14.70 -29.31
N GLY A 140 -13.51 14.64 -29.06
CA GLY A 140 -14.55 14.70 -30.07
C GLY A 140 -14.97 13.33 -30.63
N ASP A 141 -14.29 12.26 -30.26
CA ASP A 141 -14.54 10.89 -30.72
C ASP A 141 -15.33 10.01 -29.72
N GLY A 142 -15.74 10.60 -28.60
CA GLY A 142 -16.57 9.98 -27.57
C GLY A 142 -18.02 9.76 -27.98
N PHE A 143 -18.69 8.92 -27.21
CA PHE A 143 -20.11 8.58 -27.36
C PHE A 143 -21.01 9.76 -26.93
N ASN A 144 -22.29 9.70 -27.30
CA ASN A 144 -23.25 10.77 -26.99
C ASN A 144 -23.38 11.05 -25.48
N MET A 145 -23.30 10.00 -24.65
CA MET A 145 -23.41 10.14 -23.19
C MET A 145 -22.27 10.91 -22.53
N GLU A 146 -21.14 11.07 -23.23
CA GLU A 146 -19.96 11.81 -22.75
C GLU A 146 -20.00 13.29 -23.13
N LYS A 147 -21.11 13.72 -23.75
CA LYS A 147 -21.31 15.04 -24.35
C LYS A 147 -22.58 15.69 -23.80
N PRO A 148 -22.66 17.03 -23.80
CA PRO A 148 -21.57 17.96 -24.11
C PRO A 148 -20.53 18.03 -23.00
N THR A 149 -19.35 18.54 -23.33
CA THR A 149 -18.39 18.99 -22.31
C THR A 149 -18.96 20.15 -21.50
N HIS A 150 -18.62 20.23 -20.23
CA HIS A 150 -19.04 21.32 -19.34
C HIS A 150 -18.00 21.59 -18.25
N GLN A 151 -18.03 22.80 -17.69
CA GLN A 151 -17.15 23.17 -16.58
C GLN A 151 -17.71 22.65 -15.26
N VAL A 152 -16.84 22.08 -14.43
CA VAL A 152 -17.19 21.63 -13.08
C VAL A 152 -16.18 22.18 -12.07
N GLU A 153 -16.66 22.55 -10.90
CA GLU A 153 -15.85 22.94 -9.74
C GLU A 153 -16.16 22.02 -8.54
N LEU A 154 -15.11 21.42 -7.98
CA LEU A 154 -15.13 20.73 -6.69
C LEU A 154 -14.54 21.68 -5.63
N THR A 155 -15.35 22.14 -4.69
CA THR A 155 -14.96 23.19 -3.71
C THR A 155 -14.40 22.62 -2.40
N TYR A 156 -14.08 21.34 -2.38
CA TYR A 156 -13.64 20.61 -1.20
C TYR A 156 -12.51 19.66 -1.55
N ASP A 157 -11.68 19.37 -0.55
CA ASP A 157 -10.61 18.40 -0.64
C ASP A 157 -11.09 17.04 -0.15
N PHE A 158 -10.46 15.97 -0.62
CA PHE A 158 -10.88 14.60 -0.28
C PHE A 158 -9.72 13.61 -0.38
N PHE A 159 -9.90 12.44 0.23
CA PHE A 159 -8.98 11.31 0.16
C PHE A 159 -9.60 10.21 -0.70
N VAL A 160 -8.87 9.74 -1.71
CA VAL A 160 -9.32 8.67 -2.62
C VAL A 160 -8.42 7.45 -2.47
N GLY A 161 -8.99 6.25 -2.46
CA GLY A 161 -8.21 5.02 -2.52
C GLY A 161 -7.29 5.03 -3.76
N LYS A 162 -6.01 4.74 -3.59
CA LYS A 162 -4.98 4.68 -4.63
C LYS A 162 -5.23 3.57 -5.63
N TYR A 163 -5.90 2.52 -5.19
CA TYR A 163 -6.35 1.38 -5.98
C TYR A 163 -7.87 1.18 -5.84
N PRO A 164 -8.52 0.45 -6.77
CA PRO A 164 -9.82 -0.14 -6.49
C PRO A 164 -9.72 -1.10 -5.30
N VAL A 165 -10.81 -1.27 -4.57
CA VAL A 165 -10.89 -2.21 -3.44
C VAL A 165 -10.55 -3.61 -3.93
N THR A 166 -9.62 -4.27 -3.26
CA THR A 166 -9.10 -5.58 -3.59
C THR A 166 -9.89 -6.70 -2.91
N PHE A 167 -9.71 -7.94 -3.39
CA PHE A 167 -10.26 -9.11 -2.70
C PHE A 167 -9.77 -9.23 -1.26
N ASN A 168 -8.49 -8.92 -0.98
CA ASN A 168 -7.96 -8.96 0.39
C ASN A 168 -8.74 -8.03 1.32
N GLU A 169 -8.96 -6.78 0.90
CA GLU A 169 -9.66 -5.77 1.69
C GLU A 169 -11.15 -6.10 1.82
N TYR A 170 -11.78 -6.58 0.74
CA TYR A 170 -13.21 -6.94 0.75
C TYR A 170 -13.49 -8.22 1.57
N ASN A 171 -12.54 -9.15 1.61
CA ASN A 171 -12.70 -10.38 2.39
C ASN A 171 -12.79 -10.09 3.90
N GLU A 172 -12.15 -9.03 4.40
CA GLU A 172 -12.31 -8.61 5.80
C GLU A 172 -13.74 -8.22 6.11
N PHE A 173 -14.37 -7.43 5.22
CA PHE A 173 -15.79 -7.10 5.32
C PHE A 173 -16.66 -8.35 5.32
N CYS A 174 -16.39 -9.31 4.43
CA CYS A 174 -17.12 -10.57 4.38
C CYS A 174 -17.00 -11.38 5.68
N VAL A 175 -15.79 -11.46 6.25
CA VAL A 175 -15.55 -12.17 7.51
C VAL A 175 -16.29 -11.49 8.66
N ASP A 176 -16.18 -10.16 8.78
CA ASP A 176 -16.77 -9.42 9.91
C ASP A 176 -18.31 -9.40 9.86
N LYS A 177 -18.89 -9.15 8.68
CA LYS A 177 -20.35 -9.10 8.52
C LYS A 177 -20.99 -10.47 8.24
N GLY A 178 -20.19 -11.54 8.13
CA GLY A 178 -20.66 -12.86 7.71
C GLY A 178 -21.26 -12.86 6.30
N ALA A 179 -20.79 -11.97 5.42
CA ALA A 179 -21.25 -11.89 4.04
C ALA A 179 -20.56 -12.95 3.16
N VAL A 180 -21.18 -13.27 2.03
CA VAL A 180 -20.61 -14.22 1.07
C VAL A 180 -19.42 -13.57 0.36
N ILE A 181 -18.28 -14.27 0.36
CA ILE A 181 -17.12 -13.90 -0.45
C ILE A 181 -17.49 -14.08 -1.94
N PRO A 182 -17.37 -13.03 -2.77
CA PRO A 182 -17.71 -13.13 -4.19
C PRO A 182 -16.74 -14.06 -4.93
N SER A 183 -17.24 -14.67 -6.02
CA SER A 183 -16.42 -15.49 -6.92
C SER A 183 -15.29 -14.65 -7.53
N ASP A 184 -14.09 -15.21 -7.59
CA ASP A 184 -12.92 -14.64 -8.28
C ASP A 184 -12.80 -15.14 -9.73
N GLU A 185 -13.82 -15.83 -10.26
CA GLU A 185 -13.84 -16.49 -11.57
C GLU A 185 -12.71 -17.53 -11.77
N GLY A 186 -12.09 -17.99 -10.68
CA GLY A 186 -10.89 -18.83 -10.73
C GLY A 186 -9.63 -18.08 -11.20
N TRP A 187 -9.64 -16.75 -11.23
CA TRP A 187 -8.50 -15.92 -11.65
C TRP A 187 -7.49 -15.64 -10.53
N GLY A 188 -7.85 -15.99 -9.30
CA GLY A 188 -7.10 -15.68 -8.09
C GLY A 188 -7.63 -14.44 -7.40
N MET A 189 -7.61 -14.48 -6.06
CA MET A 189 -7.90 -13.34 -5.17
C MET A 189 -6.60 -12.53 -4.93
N GLY A 190 -6.40 -12.04 -3.71
CA GLY A 190 -5.22 -11.25 -3.35
C GLY A 190 -5.44 -9.76 -3.60
N SER A 191 -4.43 -9.13 -4.19
CA SER A 191 -4.46 -7.71 -4.58
C SER A 191 -5.15 -7.44 -5.92
N ARG A 192 -5.90 -8.40 -6.48
CA ARG A 192 -6.80 -8.14 -7.61
C ARG A 192 -8.00 -7.33 -7.13
N PRO A 193 -8.56 -6.43 -7.96
CA PRO A 193 -9.77 -5.72 -7.61
C PRO A 193 -10.90 -6.74 -7.36
N VAL A 194 -11.68 -6.50 -6.31
CA VAL A 194 -12.87 -7.32 -6.05
C VAL A 194 -13.86 -7.14 -7.19
N ILE A 195 -14.43 -8.24 -7.66
CA ILE A 195 -15.39 -8.31 -8.76
C ILE A 195 -16.63 -9.09 -8.32
N ASN A 196 -17.67 -9.11 -9.16
CA ASN A 196 -18.95 -9.74 -8.80
C ASN A 196 -19.61 -9.10 -7.57
N VAL A 197 -19.39 -7.79 -7.37
CA VAL A 197 -19.97 -7.01 -6.27
C VAL A 197 -21.06 -6.07 -6.81
N PRO A 198 -22.35 -6.28 -6.47
CA PRO A 198 -23.39 -5.31 -6.77
C PRO A 198 -23.16 -4.00 -6.05
N TRP A 199 -23.68 -2.92 -6.62
CA TRP A 199 -23.59 -1.57 -6.04
C TRP A 199 -24.02 -1.53 -4.56
N TRP A 200 -25.08 -2.26 -4.22
CA TRP A 200 -25.58 -2.37 -2.85
C TRP A 200 -24.52 -2.90 -1.87
N MET A 201 -23.77 -3.92 -2.26
CA MET A 201 -22.75 -4.47 -1.38
C MET A 201 -21.51 -3.58 -1.30
N ALA A 202 -21.25 -2.78 -2.34
CA ALA A 202 -20.19 -1.76 -2.31
C ALA A 202 -20.50 -0.64 -1.31
N ILE A 203 -21.76 -0.19 -1.20
CA ILE A 203 -22.13 0.82 -0.18
C ILE A 203 -22.20 0.24 1.24
N GLU A 204 -22.57 -1.03 1.40
CA GLU A 204 -22.51 -1.72 2.70
C GLU A 204 -21.06 -1.86 3.17
N TYR A 205 -20.12 -2.15 2.25
CA TYR A 205 -18.68 -2.11 2.53
C TYR A 205 -18.25 -0.71 3.00
N CYS A 206 -18.71 0.35 2.33
CA CYS A 206 -18.39 1.73 2.72
C CYS A 206 -18.90 2.07 4.14
N ASN A 207 -20.14 1.69 4.46
CA ASN A 207 -20.70 1.89 5.79
C ASN A 207 -19.97 1.07 6.86
N TRP A 208 -19.63 -0.19 6.57
CA TRP A 208 -18.83 -1.03 7.45
C TRP A 208 -17.46 -0.42 7.74
N LEU A 209 -16.77 0.06 6.70
CA LEU A 209 -15.47 0.69 6.85
C LEU A 209 -15.57 1.98 7.69
N SER A 210 -16.65 2.74 7.49
CA SER A 210 -16.94 3.93 8.30
C SER A 210 -17.12 3.56 9.78
N GLU A 211 -17.90 2.53 10.08
CA GLU A 211 -18.10 2.02 11.44
C GLU A 211 -16.79 1.55 12.08
N LYS A 212 -15.95 0.82 11.32
CA LYS A 212 -14.64 0.33 11.76
C LYS A 212 -13.71 1.47 12.18
N ASP A 213 -13.77 2.59 11.48
CA ASP A 213 -12.95 3.78 11.74
C ASP A 213 -13.65 4.83 12.63
N GLY A 214 -14.82 4.51 13.19
CA GLY A 214 -15.56 5.41 14.09
C GLY A 214 -16.19 6.63 13.39
N LEU A 215 -16.41 6.55 12.09
CA LEU A 215 -17.09 7.55 11.27
C LEU A 215 -18.61 7.27 11.18
N PRO A 216 -19.44 8.31 10.97
CA PRO A 216 -20.86 8.08 10.68
C PRO A 216 -21.03 7.35 9.33
N PRO A 217 -22.08 6.54 9.17
CA PRO A 217 -22.36 5.87 7.90
C PRO A 217 -22.66 6.91 6.81
N ALA A 218 -22.19 6.64 5.59
CA ALA A 218 -22.42 7.53 4.46
C ALA A 218 -23.76 7.25 3.76
N TYR A 219 -24.31 6.05 3.89
CA TYR A 219 -25.51 5.61 3.18
C TYR A 219 -26.58 5.09 4.12
N ILE A 220 -27.84 5.25 3.71
CA ILE A 220 -28.94 4.43 4.21
C ILE A 220 -28.76 3.00 3.70
N GLY A 221 -28.81 2.04 4.62
CA GLY A 221 -28.63 0.61 4.33
C GLY A 221 -29.71 0.04 3.42
N ARG A 222 -29.42 -1.14 2.86
CA ARG A 222 -30.38 -1.86 2.01
C ARG A 222 -31.64 -2.25 2.80
N TYR A 223 -32.78 -2.28 2.11
CA TYR A 223 -34.12 -2.62 2.62
C TYR A 223 -34.75 -1.57 3.56
N GLU A 224 -34.12 -0.41 3.69
CA GLU A 224 -34.69 0.73 4.41
C GLU A 224 -35.42 1.70 3.46
N VAL A 225 -36.24 2.57 4.03
CA VAL A 225 -36.86 3.65 3.27
C VAL A 225 -35.76 4.61 2.81
N ASN A 226 -35.72 4.92 1.51
CA ASN A 226 -34.64 5.69 0.89
C ASN A 226 -33.28 4.97 0.88
N GLU A 227 -33.26 3.63 0.81
CA GLU A 227 -32.04 2.84 0.67
C GLU A 227 -31.05 3.41 -0.36
N GLY A 228 -29.77 3.42 -0.01
CA GLY A 228 -28.68 3.92 -0.85
C GLY A 228 -28.69 5.42 -1.10
N GLN A 229 -29.50 6.21 -0.37
CA GLN A 229 -29.34 7.67 -0.30
C GLN A 229 -28.25 8.04 0.72
N LEU A 230 -27.64 9.21 0.53
CA LEU A 230 -26.54 9.68 1.35
C LEU A 230 -27.01 10.26 2.69
N LEU A 231 -26.18 10.12 3.71
CA LEU A 231 -26.37 10.61 5.06
C LEU A 231 -25.30 11.65 5.44
N ASP A 232 -25.71 12.69 6.14
CA ASP A 232 -24.82 13.67 6.76
C ASP A 232 -24.19 13.12 8.05
N SER A 233 -23.36 13.95 8.69
CA SER A 233 -22.71 13.61 9.97
C SER A 233 -23.67 13.31 11.13
N GLU A 234 -24.93 13.75 11.04
CA GLU A 234 -25.97 13.53 12.04
C GLU A 234 -26.89 12.36 11.67
N GLY A 235 -26.62 11.67 10.55
CA GLY A 235 -27.43 10.56 10.06
C GLY A 235 -28.74 11.00 9.38
N LYS A 236 -28.82 12.23 8.86
CA LYS A 236 -29.96 12.72 8.08
C LYS A 236 -29.67 12.67 6.59
N LEU A 237 -30.73 12.52 5.79
CA LEU A 237 -30.63 12.57 4.34
C LEU A 237 -29.99 13.87 3.87
N THR A 238 -28.94 13.75 3.04
CA THR A 238 -28.31 14.91 2.40
C THR A 238 -28.02 14.63 0.93
N THR A 239 -27.97 15.70 0.14
CA THR A 239 -27.41 15.70 -1.21
C THR A 239 -26.14 16.55 -1.31
N ASP A 240 -25.73 17.17 -0.20
CA ASP A 240 -24.47 17.89 -0.12
C ASP A 240 -23.37 16.89 0.23
N ILE A 241 -22.54 16.58 -0.77
CA ILE A 241 -21.42 15.65 -0.64
C ILE A 241 -20.43 16.08 0.45
N THR A 242 -20.34 17.38 0.75
CA THR A 242 -19.44 17.91 1.78
C THR A 242 -19.91 17.63 3.20
N GLU A 243 -21.15 17.21 3.39
CA GLU A 243 -21.70 16.83 4.69
C GLU A 243 -21.54 15.33 4.99
N VAL A 244 -21.16 14.53 3.99
CA VAL A 244 -21.00 13.08 4.09
C VAL A 244 -19.59 12.73 4.58
N LEU A 245 -19.45 12.51 5.89
CA LEU A 245 -18.15 12.27 6.52
C LEU A 245 -17.63 10.83 6.39
N GLY A 246 -18.54 9.86 6.28
CA GLY A 246 -18.19 8.45 6.14
C GLY A 246 -17.52 8.14 4.81
N TYR A 247 -16.90 6.96 4.72
CA TYR A 247 -16.44 6.43 3.44
C TYR A 247 -17.61 6.24 2.50
N ARG A 248 -17.38 6.52 1.23
CA ARG A 248 -18.37 6.36 0.17
C ARG A 248 -17.72 6.02 -1.15
N LEU A 249 -18.53 5.62 -2.12
CA LEU A 249 -18.14 5.64 -3.52
C LEU A 249 -17.91 7.08 -4.00
N LEU A 250 -17.03 7.23 -4.99
CA LEU A 250 -16.83 8.50 -5.67
C LEU A 250 -18.13 8.94 -6.36
N THR A 251 -18.37 10.24 -6.41
CA THR A 251 -19.28 10.79 -7.41
C THR A 251 -18.68 10.59 -8.79
N GLU A 252 -19.52 10.56 -9.83
CA GLU A 252 -19.07 10.48 -11.21
C GLU A 252 -18.07 11.61 -11.54
N THR A 253 -18.32 12.79 -10.96
CA THR A 253 -17.50 13.98 -11.13
C THR A 253 -16.15 13.86 -10.43
N GLU A 254 -16.13 13.47 -9.16
CA GLU A 254 -14.87 13.20 -8.45
C GLU A 254 -14.05 12.16 -9.18
N TRP A 255 -14.70 11.09 -9.68
CA TRP A 255 -14.03 10.03 -10.41
C TRP A 255 -13.33 10.57 -11.66
N GLU A 256 -14.02 11.36 -12.50
CA GLU A 256 -13.40 11.91 -13.71
C GLU A 256 -12.31 12.94 -13.39
N TYR A 257 -12.53 13.79 -12.39
CA TYR A 257 -11.54 14.75 -11.92
C TYR A 257 -10.25 14.04 -11.49
N VAL A 258 -10.38 12.98 -10.69
CA VAL A 258 -9.26 12.16 -10.24
C VAL A 258 -8.56 11.45 -11.40
N ALA A 259 -9.32 10.85 -12.33
CA ALA A 259 -8.77 10.19 -13.52
C ALA A 259 -7.98 11.16 -14.41
N ARG A 260 -8.36 12.44 -14.42
CA ARG A 260 -7.64 13.53 -15.09
C ARG A 260 -6.50 14.12 -14.25
N GLY A 261 -6.10 13.47 -13.16
CA GLY A 261 -4.99 13.93 -12.31
C GLY A 261 -5.35 15.12 -11.40
N GLY A 262 -6.64 15.34 -11.12
CA GLY A 262 -7.12 16.40 -10.24
C GLY A 262 -6.67 17.78 -10.70
N LYS A 263 -6.10 18.57 -9.79
CA LYS A 263 -5.63 19.95 -10.06
C LYS A 263 -4.60 20.06 -11.19
N HIS A 264 -3.95 18.95 -11.56
CA HIS A 264 -3.01 18.91 -12.67
C HIS A 264 -3.71 19.01 -14.03
N ASN A 265 -5.02 18.75 -14.11
CA ASN A 265 -5.86 18.90 -15.30
C ASN A 265 -5.23 18.24 -16.54
N SER A 266 -4.85 16.97 -16.40
CA SER A 266 -4.26 16.17 -17.47
C SER A 266 -5.17 16.11 -18.69
N GLU A 267 -4.58 16.31 -19.87
CA GLU A 267 -5.25 16.23 -21.17
C GLU A 267 -5.18 14.83 -21.80
N TYR A 268 -4.54 13.87 -21.11
CA TYR A 268 -4.41 12.49 -21.57
C TYR A 268 -5.76 11.78 -21.68
N LYS A 269 -5.90 10.97 -22.72
CA LYS A 269 -7.12 10.22 -23.04
C LYS A 269 -7.41 9.08 -22.07
N TRP A 270 -6.34 8.46 -21.55
CA TRP A 270 -6.38 7.49 -20.46
C TRP A 270 -5.68 8.08 -19.24
N SER A 271 -6.03 7.59 -18.06
CA SER A 271 -5.58 8.20 -16.81
C SER A 271 -4.07 8.03 -16.60
N GLY A 272 -3.29 9.02 -17.02
CA GLY A 272 -1.84 9.08 -16.88
C GLY A 272 -1.04 9.07 -18.18
N SER A 273 -1.64 8.68 -19.32
CA SER A 273 -0.94 8.57 -20.60
C SER A 273 -1.89 8.56 -21.80
N ASP A 274 -1.37 8.94 -22.97
CA ASP A 274 -1.99 8.71 -24.29
C ASP A 274 -1.54 7.37 -24.93
N ASP A 275 -0.79 6.55 -24.19
CA ASP A 275 -0.55 5.14 -24.51
C ASP A 275 -1.30 4.27 -23.48
N PRO A 276 -2.42 3.62 -23.85
CA PRO A 276 -3.22 2.84 -22.92
C PRO A 276 -2.47 1.63 -22.37
N SER A 277 -1.46 1.11 -23.09
CA SER A 277 -0.70 -0.06 -22.62
C SER A 277 0.17 0.23 -21.39
N LEU A 278 0.47 1.50 -21.13
CA LEU A 278 1.24 1.95 -19.97
C LEU A 278 0.38 2.12 -18.70
N VAL A 279 -0.93 2.32 -18.85
CA VAL A 279 -1.81 2.77 -17.73
C VAL A 279 -3.08 1.94 -17.55
N ALA A 280 -3.40 1.04 -18.48
CA ALA A 280 -4.65 0.29 -18.46
C ALA A 280 -4.50 -1.20 -18.74
N TRP A 281 -5.29 -2.00 -18.01
CA TRP A 281 -5.56 -3.40 -18.35
C TRP A 281 -6.87 -3.50 -19.13
N TYR A 282 -6.82 -3.88 -20.39
CA TYR A 282 -7.96 -3.89 -21.31
C TYR A 282 -7.88 -5.10 -22.25
N ASP A 283 -8.82 -5.22 -23.20
CA ASP A 283 -8.98 -6.43 -24.03
C ASP A 283 -7.68 -6.93 -24.69
N TYR A 284 -6.76 -6.01 -25.00
CA TYR A 284 -5.49 -6.29 -25.64
C TYR A 284 -4.42 -6.92 -24.73
N ASN A 285 -4.29 -6.47 -23.47
CA ASN A 285 -3.17 -6.82 -22.59
C ASN A 285 -3.58 -7.51 -21.27
N SER A 286 -4.88 -7.62 -20.99
CA SER A 286 -5.38 -8.16 -19.73
C SER A 286 -5.27 -9.69 -19.61
N ASN A 287 -5.03 -10.40 -20.71
CA ASN A 287 -5.13 -11.86 -20.79
C ASN A 287 -6.49 -12.39 -20.31
N GLU A 288 -7.56 -11.70 -20.71
CA GLU A 288 -8.96 -12.08 -20.45
C GLU A 288 -9.33 -12.21 -18.95
N LYS A 289 -8.70 -11.39 -18.10
CA LYS A 289 -9.01 -11.31 -16.68
C LYS A 289 -8.57 -9.99 -16.09
N THR A 290 -9.02 -9.68 -14.88
CA THR A 290 -8.46 -8.57 -14.08
C THR A 290 -6.95 -8.74 -13.88
N GLN A 291 -6.27 -7.76 -13.31
CA GLN A 291 -4.87 -7.89 -12.89
C GLN A 291 -4.69 -7.37 -11.46
N PRO A 292 -3.66 -7.84 -10.72
CA PRO A 292 -3.31 -7.23 -9.45
C PRO A 292 -3.16 -5.71 -9.63
N VAL A 293 -3.70 -4.94 -8.70
CA VAL A 293 -3.68 -3.48 -8.76
C VAL A 293 -2.24 -2.93 -8.73
N GLY A 294 -2.04 -1.74 -9.31
CA GLY A 294 -0.77 -1.01 -9.22
C GLY A 294 0.38 -1.61 -10.03
N ARG A 295 0.09 -2.40 -11.08
CA ARG A 295 1.11 -3.05 -11.93
C ARG A 295 1.50 -2.25 -13.17
N LEU A 296 0.75 -1.22 -13.50
CA LEU A 296 1.00 -0.27 -14.59
C LEU A 296 1.32 1.12 -14.01
N GLU A 297 1.53 2.12 -14.86
CA GLU A 297 1.86 3.48 -14.42
C GLU A 297 0.65 4.18 -13.79
N PRO A 298 0.84 5.00 -12.74
CA PRO A 298 -0.23 5.81 -12.18
C PRO A 298 -0.45 7.10 -12.97
N ASN A 299 -1.52 7.82 -12.65
CA ASN A 299 -1.68 9.20 -13.10
C ASN A 299 -0.85 10.21 -12.28
N ALA A 300 -1.00 11.50 -12.59
CA ALA A 300 -0.25 12.59 -11.94
C ALA A 300 -0.46 12.71 -10.41
N LEU A 301 -1.50 12.08 -9.85
CA LEU A 301 -1.75 12.02 -8.41
C LEU A 301 -1.12 10.79 -7.75
N GLY A 302 -0.55 9.86 -8.52
CA GLY A 302 -0.10 8.57 -8.00
C GLY A 302 -1.22 7.54 -7.82
N ILE A 303 -2.37 7.75 -8.47
CA ILE A 303 -3.54 6.85 -8.43
C ILE A 303 -3.51 5.93 -9.65
N TYR A 304 -3.75 4.64 -9.43
CA TYR A 304 -3.59 3.58 -10.42
C TYR A 304 -4.93 3.02 -10.89
N ASP A 305 -4.92 2.33 -12.02
CA ASP A 305 -6.03 1.52 -12.54
C ASP A 305 -7.33 2.32 -12.77
N MET A 306 -7.24 3.65 -12.93
CA MET A 306 -8.39 4.51 -13.27
C MET A 306 -8.82 4.32 -14.75
N SER A 307 -8.01 3.65 -15.57
CA SER A 307 -8.39 3.18 -16.91
C SER A 307 -8.21 1.67 -16.96
N GLY A 308 -9.26 0.93 -17.33
CA GLY A 308 -9.22 -0.54 -17.43
C GLY A 308 -9.28 -1.26 -16.07
N ASN A 309 -8.85 -2.51 -16.06
CA ASN A 309 -8.94 -3.49 -14.97
C ASN A 309 -10.39 -3.81 -14.59
N VAL A 310 -11.11 -2.91 -13.92
CA VAL A 310 -12.53 -3.04 -13.60
C VAL A 310 -13.26 -1.70 -13.78
N LEU A 311 -14.52 -1.77 -14.20
CA LEU A 311 -15.44 -0.65 -14.08
C LEU A 311 -15.61 -0.33 -12.59
N GLU A 312 -15.59 0.95 -12.23
CA GLU A 312 -15.74 1.37 -10.83
C GLU A 312 -17.12 1.99 -10.61
N TRP A 313 -17.90 1.42 -9.69
CA TRP A 313 -19.17 1.98 -9.25
C TRP A 313 -19.00 3.40 -8.68
N CYS A 314 -19.84 4.32 -9.14
CA CYS A 314 -20.01 5.66 -8.56
C CYS A 314 -21.30 5.74 -7.73
N THR A 315 -21.39 6.74 -6.86
CA THR A 315 -22.63 7.00 -6.11
C THR A 315 -23.75 7.54 -7.00
N ASP A 316 -23.44 8.30 -8.06
CA ASP A 316 -24.42 8.93 -8.92
C ASP A 316 -25.35 7.96 -9.66
N PHE A 317 -26.59 8.39 -9.83
CA PHE A 317 -27.44 7.89 -10.90
C PHE A 317 -27.06 8.50 -12.25
N TYR A 318 -27.34 7.78 -13.33
CA TYR A 318 -27.14 8.28 -14.68
C TYR A 318 -28.05 9.46 -14.99
N SER A 319 -27.46 10.54 -15.49
CA SER A 319 -28.15 11.61 -16.19
C SER A 319 -27.37 12.08 -17.41
N GLU A 320 -28.06 12.66 -18.38
CA GLU A 320 -27.42 13.35 -19.52
C GLU A 320 -26.62 14.57 -19.04
N TYR A 321 -25.50 14.85 -19.71
CA TYR A 321 -24.76 16.08 -19.45
C TYR A 321 -25.49 17.29 -20.03
N THR A 322 -25.20 18.45 -19.44
CA THR A 322 -25.69 19.76 -19.91
C THR A 322 -24.50 20.70 -19.98
N ALA A 323 -24.49 21.62 -20.96
CA ALA A 323 -23.37 22.55 -21.14
C ALA A 323 -23.20 23.59 -20.00
N SER A 324 -24.11 23.63 -19.01
CA SER A 324 -24.03 24.56 -17.89
C SER A 324 -22.88 24.21 -16.94
N HIS A 325 -22.21 25.24 -16.42
CA HIS A 325 -21.28 25.08 -15.29
C HIS A 325 -21.98 24.42 -14.08
N LYS A 326 -21.26 23.56 -13.36
CA LYS A 326 -21.72 22.89 -12.14
C LYS A 326 -20.72 23.06 -11.00
N THR A 327 -21.22 23.19 -9.78
CA THR A 327 -20.42 23.18 -8.55
C THR A 327 -20.87 21.99 -7.71
N ASN A 328 -19.94 21.12 -7.33
CA ASN A 328 -20.17 19.88 -6.57
C ASN A 328 -21.38 19.04 -7.07
N PRO A 329 -21.51 18.76 -8.38
CA PRO A 329 -22.68 18.05 -8.90
C PRO A 329 -22.79 16.62 -8.34
N TYR A 330 -24.01 16.25 -7.97
CA TYR A 330 -24.39 14.90 -7.56
C TYR A 330 -25.81 14.60 -8.05
N VAL A 331 -26.00 13.44 -8.69
CA VAL A 331 -27.30 12.98 -9.19
C VAL A 331 -27.88 11.94 -8.23
N SER A 332 -28.80 12.38 -7.36
CA SER A 332 -29.34 11.59 -6.25
C SER A 332 -30.48 10.64 -6.60
N SER A 333 -31.01 10.67 -7.83
CA SER A 333 -32.13 9.82 -8.24
C SER A 333 -32.05 9.39 -9.70
N GLY A 334 -32.55 8.18 -9.98
CA GLY A 334 -32.59 7.60 -11.32
C GLY A 334 -32.85 6.10 -11.26
N THR A 335 -32.64 5.41 -12.39
CA THR A 335 -32.87 3.95 -12.52
C THR A 335 -31.58 3.15 -12.68
N HIS A 336 -30.52 3.79 -13.17
CA HIS A 336 -29.21 3.19 -13.39
C HIS A 336 -28.19 3.99 -12.60
N ARG A 337 -27.25 3.31 -11.94
CA ARG A 337 -26.05 3.94 -11.38
C ARG A 337 -25.01 4.08 -12.49
N ILE A 338 -23.99 4.87 -12.24
CA ILE A 338 -22.89 5.04 -13.17
C ILE A 338 -21.66 4.25 -12.72
N CYS A 339 -21.03 3.59 -13.70
CA CYS A 339 -19.66 3.11 -13.58
C CYS A 339 -18.74 3.88 -14.54
N ARG A 340 -17.46 3.97 -14.18
CA ARG A 340 -16.42 4.66 -14.94
C ARG A 340 -15.16 3.78 -15.10
N GLY A 341 -14.23 4.20 -15.96
CA GLY A 341 -12.90 3.57 -16.12
C GLY A 341 -12.78 2.48 -17.19
N GLY A 342 -13.88 1.82 -17.57
CA GLY A 342 -13.82 0.62 -18.40
C GLY A 342 -13.23 -0.57 -17.66
N CYS A 343 -12.97 -1.70 -18.33
CA CYS A 343 -12.53 -2.92 -17.66
C CYS A 343 -11.63 -3.79 -18.54
N TRP A 344 -11.11 -4.88 -17.97
CA TRP A 344 -10.19 -5.83 -18.60
C TRP A 344 -10.64 -6.40 -19.96
N VAL A 345 -11.94 -6.43 -20.27
CA VAL A 345 -12.48 -6.99 -21.52
C VAL A 345 -12.93 -5.92 -22.51
N PHE A 346 -12.88 -4.65 -22.12
CA PHE A 346 -13.34 -3.56 -22.96
C PHE A 346 -12.24 -3.13 -23.94
N PRO A 347 -12.63 -2.71 -25.16
CA PRO A 347 -11.69 -2.15 -26.11
C PRO A 347 -11.22 -0.77 -25.64
N GLU A 348 -10.10 -0.33 -26.20
CA GLU A 348 -9.45 0.96 -25.92
C GLU A 348 -10.41 2.17 -25.87
N LYS A 349 -11.42 2.21 -26.75
CA LYS A 349 -12.42 3.31 -26.80
C LYS A 349 -13.28 3.41 -25.53
N ASN A 350 -13.41 2.32 -24.77
CA ASN A 350 -14.30 2.18 -23.63
C ASN A 350 -13.56 2.24 -22.28
N ILE A 351 -12.24 2.50 -22.28
CA ILE A 351 -11.42 2.71 -21.06
C ILE A 351 -10.95 4.16 -20.90
N ARG A 352 -11.47 5.08 -21.73
CA ARG A 352 -11.16 6.52 -21.67
C ARG A 352 -11.68 7.15 -20.39
N VAL A 353 -11.01 8.20 -19.91
CA VAL A 353 -11.40 8.90 -18.67
C VAL A 353 -12.81 9.51 -18.75
N SER A 354 -13.33 9.83 -19.94
CA SER A 354 -14.70 10.33 -20.13
C SER A 354 -15.75 9.24 -20.36
N TYR A 355 -15.36 7.98 -20.56
CA TYR A 355 -16.32 6.92 -20.88
C TYR A 355 -17.26 6.61 -19.71
N ARG A 356 -18.57 6.63 -19.98
CA ARG A 356 -19.61 6.40 -18.98
C ARG A 356 -20.29 5.06 -19.24
N HIS A 357 -20.61 4.33 -18.19
CA HIS A 357 -21.33 3.06 -18.29
C HIS A 357 -22.52 3.05 -17.31
N PRO A 358 -23.74 3.35 -17.78
CA PRO A 358 -24.94 3.20 -16.95
C PRO A 358 -25.22 1.71 -16.73
N ALA A 359 -25.38 1.31 -15.47
CA ALA A 359 -25.65 -0.07 -15.09
C ALA A 359 -26.77 -0.13 -14.03
N ILE A 360 -27.56 -1.20 -14.07
CA ILE A 360 -28.57 -1.42 -13.03
C ILE A 360 -27.83 -1.78 -11.73
N PRO A 361 -28.25 -1.29 -10.54
CA PRO A 361 -27.55 -1.57 -9.28
C PRO A 361 -27.39 -3.06 -8.92
N ILE A 362 -28.21 -3.92 -9.53
CA ILE A 362 -28.18 -5.38 -9.37
C ILE A 362 -27.41 -6.11 -10.48
N ASP A 363 -26.97 -5.40 -11.53
CA ASP A 363 -26.14 -5.99 -12.58
C ASP A 363 -24.71 -5.99 -12.08
N PHE A 364 -24.22 -7.17 -11.70
CA PHE A 364 -22.84 -7.37 -11.30
C PHE A 364 -22.27 -8.58 -12.03
N GLY A 365 -21.03 -8.44 -12.44
CA GLY A 365 -20.28 -9.50 -13.10
C GLY A 365 -18.80 -9.27 -12.86
N SER A 366 -17.99 -10.06 -13.55
CA SER A 366 -16.53 -10.03 -13.43
C SER A 366 -15.87 -8.77 -13.99
N ILE A 367 -16.67 -7.79 -14.44
CA ILE A 367 -16.22 -6.54 -15.06
C ILE A 367 -16.25 -5.34 -14.12
N ALA A 368 -16.97 -5.41 -12.99
CA ALA A 368 -17.19 -4.26 -12.12
C ALA A 368 -16.69 -4.50 -10.69
N GLY A 369 -16.00 -3.50 -10.16
CA GLY A 369 -15.57 -3.35 -8.78
C GLY A 369 -15.89 -1.93 -8.31
N PHE A 370 -15.12 -1.41 -7.36
CA PHE A 370 -15.32 -0.06 -6.85
C PHE A 370 -14.08 0.50 -6.15
N ARG A 371 -14.12 1.81 -5.91
CA ARG A 371 -13.10 2.56 -5.19
C ARG A 371 -13.78 3.44 -4.16
N ILE A 372 -13.11 3.63 -3.03
CA ILE A 372 -13.62 4.39 -1.90
C ILE A 372 -13.00 5.78 -1.82
N VAL A 373 -13.78 6.73 -1.29
CA VAL A 373 -13.39 8.11 -1.04
C VAL A 373 -13.98 8.57 0.29
N ARG A 374 -13.37 9.58 0.91
CA ARG A 374 -13.98 10.37 1.99
C ARG A 374 -13.50 11.82 1.90
N ILE A 375 -14.29 12.76 2.42
CA ILE A 375 -13.86 14.16 2.45
C ILE A 375 -12.65 14.36 3.37
N ALA A 376 -11.82 15.35 3.06
CA ALA A 376 -10.75 15.79 3.94
C ALA A 376 -11.31 16.86 4.89
N GLN A 377 -11.01 16.71 6.18
CA GLN A 377 -11.43 17.65 7.24
C GLN A 377 -10.31 18.61 7.61
#